data_AF-A0A4R1KXE4-F1
#
_entry.id   AF-A0A4R1KXE4-F1
#
_cell.length_a   1.000
_cell.length_b   1.000
_cell.length_c   1.000
_cell.angle_alpha   90.00
_cell.angle_beta   90.00
_cell.angle_gamma   90.00
#
_symmetry.space_group_name_H-M   'P 1'
#
loop_
_entity.id
_entity.type
_entity.pdbx_description
1 polymer ?
#
loop_
_entity_poly.entity_id
_entity_poly.type
_entity_poly.pdbx_seq_one_letter_code
_entity_poly.pdbx_strand_id
1 'polypeptide(L)' 'MNKLLNFLSISAVVILIATIFRTIIYYIIGLPNDRVFRTDLLWLWVIAVIVILIKIIYDKNAKK' A
#
# COMPACT_ATOMS: atom_id res chain seq x y z
N MET A 1 7.06 15.79 13.25
CA MET A 1 6.76 14.66 12.32
C MET A 1 8.07 14.25 11.64
N ASN A 2 8.55 13.03 11.86
CA ASN A 2 9.78 12.55 11.21
C ASN A 2 9.58 12.56 9.69
N LYS A 3 10.32 13.41 8.97
CA LYS A 3 10.22 13.57 7.50
C LYS A 3 10.27 12.21 6.78
N LEU A 4 11.08 11.28 7.30
CA LEU A 4 11.21 9.90 6.82
C LEU A 4 9.89 9.12 6.88
N LEU A 5 9.19 9.12 8.03
CA LEU A 5 7.92 8.41 8.22
C LEU A 5 6.82 8.96 7.32
N ASN A 6 6.81 10.28 7.11
CA ASN A 6 5.85 10.90 6.23
C ASN A 6 6.11 10.52 4.76
N PHE A 7 7.38 10.51 4.34
CA PHE A 7 7.79 10.05 3.01
C PHE A 7 7.39 8.57 2.78
N LEU A 8 7.72 7.70 3.73
CA LEU A 8 7.39 6.27 3.65
C LEU A 8 5.88 6.03 3.53
N SER A 9 5.07 6.76 4.32
CA SER A 9 3.62 6.66 4.24
C SER A 9 3.07 7.14 2.91
N ILE A 10 3.58 8.25 2.37
CA ILE A 10 3.17 8.75 1.04
C ILE A 10 3.53 7.71 -0.03
N SER A 11 4.75 7.17 -0.01
CA SER A 11 5.15 6.12 -0.96
C SER A 11 4.27 4.86 -0.83
N ALA A 12 3.92 4.46 0.38
CA ALA A 12 3.05 3.30 0.61
C ALA A 12 1.66 3.50 -0.01
N VAL A 13 1.08 4.70 0.15
CA VAL A 13 -0.21 5.06 -0.46
C VAL A 13 -0.12 5.06 -1.98
N VAL A 14 0.93 5.66 -2.56
CA VAL A 14 1.13 5.70 -4.02
C VAL A 14 1.25 4.28 -4.58
N ILE A 15 2.03 3.41 -3.93
CA ILE A 15 2.20 2.03 -4.37
C ILE A 15 0.88 1.24 -4.27
N LEU A 16 0.10 1.42 -3.20
CA LEU A 16 -1.22 0.79 -3.08
C LEU A 16 -2.15 1.22 -4.22
N ILE A 17 -2.23 2.52 -4.49
CA ILE A 17 -3.07 3.05 -5.57
C ILE A 17 -2.61 2.48 -6.92
N ALA A 18 -1.32 2.55 -7.23
CA ALA A 18 -0.76 2.06 -8.49
C ALA A 18 -1.04 0.56 -8.69
N THR A 19 -0.90 -0.24 -7.64
CA THR A 19 -1.14 -1.69 -7.70
C THR A 19 -2.62 -2.02 -7.80
N ILE A 20 -3.51 -1.28 -7.15
CA ILE A 20 -4.97 -1.41 -7.33
C ILE A 20 -5.36 -1.11 -8.78
N PHE A 21 -4.86 0.00 -9.35
CA PHE A 21 -5.11 0.34 -10.76
C PHE A 21 -4.61 -0.74 -11.70
N ARG A 22 -3.41 -1.28 -11.47
CA ARG A 22 -2.88 -2.42 -12.23
C ARG A 22 -3.82 -3.63 -12.16
N THR A 23 -4.30 -3.98 -10.96
CA THR A 23 -5.22 -5.10 -10.76
C THR A 23 -6.53 -4.88 -11.52
N ILE A 24 -7.10 -3.67 -11.47
CA ILE A 24 -8.33 -3.31 -12.21
C ILE A 24 -8.10 -3.43 -13.72
N ILE A 25 -7.00 -2.87 -14.24
CA ILE A 25 -6.65 -2.97 -15.67
C ILE A 25 -6.53 -4.44 -16.08
N TYR A 26 -5.90 -5.28 -15.25
CA TYR A 26 -5.70 -6.69 -15.54
C TYR A 26 -6.99 -7.49 -15.57
N TYR A 27 -7.95 -7.13 -14.71
CA TYR A 27 -9.30 -7.66 -14.78
C TYR A 27 -10.01 -7.28 -16.07
N ILE A 28 -9.89 -6.03 -16.52
CA ILE A 28 -10.52 -5.54 -17.75
C ILE A 28 -9.99 -6.28 -18.99
N ILE A 29 -8.67 -6.53 -19.05
CA ILE A 29 -8.04 -7.26 -20.16
C ILE A 29 -8.16 -8.80 -20.04
N GLY A 30 -8.83 -9.31 -19.01
CA GLY A 30 -9.12 -10.74 -18.86
C GLY A 30 -7.90 -11.62 -18.57
N LEU A 31 -6.89 -11.09 -17.87
CA LEU A 31 -5.73 -11.90 -17.46
C LEU A 31 -6.13 -12.97 -16.43
N PRO A 32 -5.49 -14.16 -16.47
CA PRO A 32 -5.73 -15.20 -15.47
C PRO A 32 -5.49 -14.69 -14.05
N ASN A 33 -6.37 -15.05 -13.11
CA ASN A 33 -6.32 -14.59 -11.72
C ASN A 33 -4.96 -14.82 -11.05
N ASP A 34 -4.25 -15.89 -11.40
CA ASP A 34 -2.92 -16.22 -10.87
C ASP A 34 -1.85 -15.15 -11.20
N ARG A 35 -2.03 -14.44 -12.32
CA ARG A 35 -1.17 -13.29 -12.71
C ARG A 35 -1.63 -11.97 -12.10
N VAL A 36 -2.93 -11.87 -11.82
CA VAL A 36 -3.57 -10.69 -11.21
C VAL A 36 -3.21 -10.61 -9.72
N PHE A 37 -3.45 -11.68 -8.98
CA PHE A 37 -3.22 -11.80 -7.53
C PHE A 37 -2.00 -12.65 -7.23
N ARG A 38 -0.83 -12.12 -7.57
CA ARG A 38 0.42 -12.73 -7.12
C ARG A 38 0.58 -12.57 -5.61
N THR A 39 1.01 -13.63 -4.93
CA THR A 39 1.27 -13.63 -3.49
C THR A 39 2.23 -12.52 -3.07
N ASP A 40 3.24 -12.25 -3.91
CA ASP A 40 4.20 -11.15 -3.69
C ASP A 40 3.51 -9.77 -3.62
N LEU A 41 2.47 -9.57 -4.43
CA LEU A 41 1.70 -8.33 -4.46
C LEU A 41 0.86 -8.16 -3.17
N LEU A 42 0.29 -9.26 -2.68
CA LEU A 42 -0.47 -9.27 -1.43
C LEU A 42 0.44 -8.94 -0.24
N TRP A 43 1.65 -9.52 -0.18
CA TRP A 43 2.64 -9.15 0.84
C TRP A 43 3.00 -7.67 0.79
N LEU A 44 3.14 -7.11 -0.41
CA LEU A 44 3.41 -5.69 -0.60
C LEU A 44 2.27 -4.83 -0.06
N TRP A 45 1.01 -5.21 -0.30
CA TRP A 45 -0.16 -4.52 0.25
C TRP A 45 -0.20 -4.56 1.77
N VAL A 46 0.07 -5.73 2.37
CA VAL A 46 0.14 -5.88 3.83
C VAL A 46 1.19 -4.96 4.43
N ILE A 47 2.40 -4.93 3.86
CA ILE A 47 3.48 -4.06 4.34
C ILE A 47 3.09 -2.58 4.22
N ALA A 48 2.50 -2.17 3.10
CA ALA A 48 2.05 -0.80 2.90
C ALA A 48 0.99 -0.36 3.93
N VAL A 49 0.03 -1.24 4.22
CA VAL A 49 -0.99 -1.01 5.24
C VAL A 49 -0.36 -0.89 6.64
N ILE A 50 0.59 -1.77 6.98
CA ILE A 50 1.31 -1.70 8.27
C ILE A 50 2.04 -0.35 8.42
N VAL A 51 2.74 0.12 7.40
CA VAL A 51 3.44 1.41 7.43
C VAL A 51 2.46 2.57 7.67
N ILE A 52 1.29 2.54 7.02
CA ILE A 52 0.24 3.55 7.22
C ILE A 52 -0.31 3.48 8.65
N LEU A 53 -0.60 2.29 9.17
CA LEU A 53 -1.08 2.10 10.54
C LEU A 53 -0.07 2.59 11.59
N ILE A 54 1.21 2.28 11.42
CA ILE A 54 2.27 2.75 12.31
C ILE A 54 2.31 4.28 12.35
N LYS A 55 2.20 4.93 11.19
CA LYS A 55 2.12 6.40 11.13
C LYS A 55 0.90 6.93 11.88
N ILE A 56 -0.28 6.34 11.67
CA ILE A 56 -1.51 6.77 12.35
C ILE A 56 -1.39 6.66 13.87
N ILE A 57 -0.84 5.54 14.36
CA ILE A 57 -0.62 5.32 15.80
C ILE A 57 0.39 6.33 16.35
N TYR A 58 1.49 6.55 15.62
CA TYR A 58 2.51 7.52 16.00
C TYR A 58 1.95 8.95 16.06
N ASP A 59 1.22 9.38 15.03
CA ASP A 59 0.59 10.71 14.97
C ASP A 59 -0.46 10.89 16.08
N LYS A 60 -1.19 9.82 16.44
CA LYS A 60 -2.14 9.81 17.57
C LYS A 60 -1.43 9.96 18.91
N ASN A 61 -0.30 9.28 19.10
CA ASN A 61 0.48 9.35 20.34
C ASN A 61 1.26 10.67 20.46
N ALA A 62 1.73 11.25 19.35
CA ALA A 62 2.45 12.52 19.34
C ALA A 62 1.55 13.76 19.54
N LYS A 63 0.23 13.61 19.36
CA LYS A 63 -0.79 14.64 19.65
C LYS A 63 -1.36 14.56 21.08
N LYS A 64 -0.97 13.54 21.84
CA LYS A 64 -1.29 13.39 23.27
C LYS A 64 -0.17 13.99 24.11
#